data_AF-A0A4Z2DWM9-F1
#
_entry.id   AF-A0A4Z2DWM9-F1
#
_cell.length_a   1.000
_cell.length_b   1.000
_cell.length_c   1.000
_cell.angle_alpha   90.00
_cell.angle_beta   90.00
_cell.angle_gamma   90.00
#
_symmetry.space_group_name_H-M   'P 1'
#
loop_
_entity.id
_entity.type
_entity.pdbx_description
1 polymer ?
#
loop_
_entity_poly.entity_id
_entity_poly.type
_entity_poly.pdbx_seq_one_letter_code
_entity_poly.pdbx_strand_id
1 'polypeptide(L)'
;MALAAQKALLDELMGKNRNACNGESSGGPHWSDDDVCKFYLCGFCPHDLFVNTKTDLGQCPKSHDERMREAYKKSSRFNKMGYEQDFVHYLTQLLEDVEKRIRRGHERLAVNKCVNNPDPIGASEKKEKIAALTKRINDLVKQAEELGTEGKVDQAQGVLKLCEQLKFERSQLEGDARPGMTQTKELEVCEICGAFRIKDDAPQRVEEHLSGKMHLGYAKIRDYLRQYSEQHSNSSSRYGRRDKRSPVDRSPVTRDRDRRRSRGRSVDRNCITVPR
;
A
#
# COMPACT_ATOMS: atom_id res chain seq x y z
N MET A 1 19.14 28.07 31.75
CA MET A 1 19.26 27.30 30.49
C MET A 1 20.67 26.76 30.26
N ALA A 2 21.74 27.54 30.45
CA ALA A 2 23.12 27.06 30.26
C ALA A 2 23.49 25.81 31.10
N LEU A 3 23.11 25.77 32.38
CA LEU A 3 23.37 24.62 33.26
C LEU A 3 22.63 23.34 32.85
N ALA A 4 21.44 23.46 32.23
CA ALA A 4 20.67 22.30 31.76
C ALA A 4 21.27 21.71 30.48
N ALA A 5 21.74 22.58 29.56
CA ALA A 5 22.46 22.16 28.37
C ALA A 5 23.81 21.51 28.72
N GLN A 6 24.51 22.05 29.72
CA GLN A 6 25.78 21.51 30.19
C GLN A 6 25.59 20.18 30.94
N LYS A 7 24.50 20.04 31.70
CA LYS A 7 24.10 18.75 32.28
C LYS A 7 23.79 17.72 31.20
N ALA A 8 23.01 18.07 30.18
CA ALA A 8 22.67 17.17 29.07
C ALA A 8 23.92 16.68 28.32
N LEU A 9 24.87 17.59 28.03
CA LEU A 9 26.14 17.24 27.39
C LEU A 9 26.97 16.28 28.26
N LEU A 10 27.02 16.53 29.58
CA LEU A 10 27.74 15.65 30.50
C LEU A 10 27.04 14.30 30.72
N ASP A 11 25.71 14.24 30.57
CA ASP A 11 24.91 13.01 30.64
C ASP A 11 25.08 12.16 29.37
N GLU A 12 25.32 12.79 28.20
CA GLU A 12 25.71 12.11 26.96
C GLU A 12 27.14 11.55 27.04
N LEU A 13 28.06 12.30 27.66
CA LEU A 13 29.48 11.92 27.72
C LEU A 13 29.81 10.90 28.83
N MET A 14 29.17 11.02 30.00
CA MET A 14 29.50 10.21 31.19
C MET A 14 28.36 9.29 31.63
N GLY A 15 27.22 9.30 30.92
CA GLY A 15 26.03 8.55 31.25
C GLY A 15 25.15 9.26 32.30
N LYS A 16 23.83 9.12 32.16
CA LYS A 16 22.81 9.68 33.06
C LYS A 16 22.98 9.26 34.53
N ASN A 17 23.71 8.17 34.79
CA ASN A 17 23.96 7.62 36.12
C ASN A 17 25.27 8.10 36.77
N ARG A 18 25.91 9.18 36.29
CA ARG A 18 27.17 9.67 36.93
C ARG A 18 26.98 10.11 38.39
N ASN A 19 25.77 10.54 38.76
CA ASN A 19 25.45 11.07 40.09
C ASN A 19 24.81 10.02 41.02
N ALA A 20 24.66 8.77 40.57
CA ALA A 20 24.08 7.72 41.42
C ALA A 20 25.12 7.32 42.47
N CYS A 21 24.84 7.64 43.75
CA CYS A 21 25.63 7.16 44.87
C CYS A 21 25.55 5.62 44.93
N ASN A 22 26.71 5.03 45.21
CA ASN A 22 27.02 3.61 45.23
C ASN A 22 26.01 2.81 46.11
N GLY A 23 24.89 2.34 45.56
CA GLY A 23 23.93 1.50 46.29
C GLY A 23 22.50 1.40 45.74
N GLU A 24 22.01 2.35 44.95
CA GLU A 24 20.71 2.25 44.29
C GLU A 24 20.90 1.72 42.86
N SER A 25 20.65 0.42 42.67
CA SER A 25 20.62 -0.30 41.38
C SER A 25 21.85 -0.08 40.48
N SER A 26 22.92 -0.82 40.76
CA SER A 26 24.15 -0.90 39.95
C SER A 26 24.01 -1.55 38.56
N GLY A 27 22.81 -1.52 37.98
CA GLY A 27 22.57 -1.86 36.59
C GLY A 27 21.85 -0.68 35.96
N GLY A 28 22.42 -0.07 34.93
CA GLY A 28 21.65 0.84 34.09
C GLY A 28 20.37 0.17 33.57
N PRO A 29 19.39 0.95 33.08
CA PRO A 29 18.11 0.42 32.62
C PRO A 29 18.29 -0.82 31.72
N HIS A 30 17.53 -1.86 32.04
CA HIS A 30 17.61 -3.16 31.36
C HIS A 30 16.64 -3.15 30.19
N TRP A 31 16.97 -3.87 29.11
CA TRP A 31 16.14 -3.89 27.90
C TRP A 31 14.71 -4.45 28.14
N SER A 32 14.46 -5.12 29.28
CA SER A 32 13.14 -5.64 29.63
C SER A 32 12.23 -4.62 30.32
N ASP A 33 12.73 -3.43 30.67
CA ASP A 33 11.95 -2.44 31.41
C ASP A 33 10.78 -1.88 30.57
N ASP A 34 9.68 -1.47 31.22
CA ASP A 34 8.51 -1.01 30.46
C ASP A 34 8.76 0.34 29.75
N ASP A 35 9.68 1.14 30.29
CA ASP A 35 10.10 2.43 29.76
C ASP A 35 10.88 2.33 28.44
N VAL A 36 11.30 1.12 28.05
CA VAL A 36 12.06 0.87 26.81
C VAL A 36 11.12 0.54 25.67
N CYS A 37 11.37 1.11 24.49
CA CYS A 37 10.56 0.84 23.31
C CYS A 37 10.85 -0.54 22.73
N LYS A 38 9.90 -1.46 22.87
CA LYS A 38 10.00 -2.84 22.36
C LYS A 38 10.16 -2.87 20.84
N PHE A 39 9.48 -1.97 20.12
CA PHE A 39 9.61 -1.84 18.67
C PHE A 39 11.02 -1.40 18.26
N TYR A 40 11.62 -0.46 19.01
CA TYR A 40 12.99 -0.02 18.78
C TYR A 40 13.99 -1.17 19.04
N LEU A 41 13.75 -2.03 20.02
CA LEU A 41 14.60 -3.22 20.27
C LEU A 41 14.56 -4.22 19.10
N CYS A 42 13.40 -4.41 18.48
CA CYS A 42 13.23 -5.34 17.36
C CYS A 42 13.91 -4.84 16.08
N GLY A 43 13.88 -3.53 15.82
CA GLY A 43 14.60 -2.97 14.68
C GLY A 43 14.54 -1.46 14.57
N PHE A 44 13.34 -0.89 14.49
CA PHE A 44 13.15 0.56 14.41
C PHE A 44 11.80 0.94 15.01
N CYS A 45 11.70 2.17 15.51
CA CYS A 45 10.43 2.69 16.01
C CYS A 45 9.66 3.38 14.87
N PRO A 46 8.38 3.05 14.64
CA PRO A 46 7.56 3.74 13.64
C PRO A 46 7.36 5.23 13.95
N HIS A 47 7.36 5.63 15.23
CA HIS A 47 7.30 7.04 15.64
C HIS A 47 8.50 7.84 15.09
N ASP A 48 9.71 7.31 15.19
CA ASP A 48 10.93 7.96 14.70
C ASP A 48 10.98 8.03 13.16
N LEU A 49 10.34 7.07 12.49
CA LEU A 49 10.35 6.96 11.04
C LEU A 49 9.47 8.04 10.37
N PHE A 50 8.41 8.47 11.06
CA PHE A 50 7.40 9.39 10.54
C PHE A 50 7.41 10.79 11.20
N VAL A 51 8.49 11.15 11.90
CA VAL A 51 8.63 12.48 12.53
C VAL A 51 8.51 13.61 11.51
N ASN A 52 7.66 14.59 11.81
CA ASN A 52 7.38 15.76 10.96
C ASN A 52 6.79 15.38 9.59
N THR A 53 6.05 14.29 9.52
CA THR A 53 5.34 13.88 8.29
C THR A 53 3.83 13.99 8.44
N LYS A 54 3.10 13.83 7.33
CA LYS A 54 1.63 13.86 7.35
C LYS A 54 0.99 12.75 8.20
N THR A 55 1.74 11.70 8.51
CA THR A 55 1.31 10.57 9.35
C THR A 55 2.11 10.52 10.65
N ASP A 56 2.46 11.68 11.19
CA ASP A 56 3.20 11.75 12.44
C ASP A 56 2.39 11.14 13.58
N LEU A 57 2.99 10.17 14.25
CA LEU A 57 2.44 9.50 15.44
C LEU A 57 2.86 10.24 16.73
N GLY A 58 3.63 11.32 16.60
CA GLY A 58 4.25 12.04 17.69
C GLY A 58 5.55 11.40 18.17
N GLN A 59 6.25 12.10 19.07
CA GLN A 59 7.47 11.58 19.71
C GLN A 59 7.16 10.30 20.48
N CYS A 60 8.07 9.33 20.43
CA CYS A 60 7.87 8.08 21.15
C CYS A 60 7.86 8.34 22.67
N PRO A 61 6.87 7.84 23.42
CA PRO A 61 6.84 7.97 24.88
C PRO A 61 7.88 7.08 25.58
N LYS A 62 8.54 6.18 24.84
CA LYS A 62 9.48 5.19 25.36
C LYS A 62 10.91 5.52 24.94
N SER A 63 11.87 5.11 25.75
CA SER A 63 13.30 5.33 25.52
C SER A 63 13.84 4.51 24.34
N HIS A 64 14.66 5.16 23.52
CA HIS A 64 15.35 4.60 22.36
C HIS A 64 16.87 4.61 22.59
N ASP A 65 17.39 3.56 23.23
CA ASP A 65 18.82 3.43 23.50
C ASP A 65 19.44 2.30 22.65
N GLU A 66 20.42 2.62 21.80
CA GLU A 66 21.08 1.65 20.91
C GLU A 66 21.81 0.54 21.69
N ARG A 67 22.41 0.88 22.84
CA ARG A 67 23.06 -0.08 23.73
C ARG A 67 22.11 -1.20 24.16
N MET A 68 20.84 -0.87 24.42
CA MET A 68 19.84 -1.85 24.85
C MET A 68 19.39 -2.74 23.71
N ARG A 69 19.27 -2.18 22.49
CA ARG A 69 18.98 -2.95 21.28
C ARG A 69 20.07 -4.00 21.04
N GLU A 70 21.33 -3.63 21.14
CA GLU A 70 22.44 -4.58 20.98
C GLU A 70 22.43 -5.65 22.08
N ALA A 71 22.17 -5.27 23.33
CA ALA A 71 22.06 -6.21 24.43
C ALA A 71 20.92 -7.22 24.21
N TYR A 72 19.76 -6.77 23.72
CA TYR A 72 18.64 -7.62 23.36
C TYR A 72 18.99 -8.59 22.22
N LYS A 73 19.62 -8.11 21.15
CA LYS A 73 20.07 -8.94 20.02
C LYS A 73 21.10 -10.00 20.42
N LYS A 74 21.98 -9.69 21.39
CA LYS A 74 22.98 -10.63 21.93
C LYS A 74 22.36 -11.62 22.93
N SER A 75 21.19 -11.31 23.49
CA SER A 75 20.53 -12.14 24.49
C SER A 75 19.91 -13.41 23.87
N SER A 76 19.88 -14.50 24.63
CA SER A 76 19.24 -15.77 24.22
C SER A 76 17.70 -15.71 24.17
N ARG A 77 17.11 -14.56 24.53
CA ARG A 77 15.67 -14.30 24.60
C ARG A 77 15.12 -13.59 23.35
N PHE A 78 15.99 -13.24 22.41
CA PHE A 78 15.61 -12.76 21.08
C PHE A 78 14.63 -13.75 20.40
N ASN A 79 13.53 -13.25 19.84
CA ASN A 79 12.41 -14.02 19.25
C ASN A 79 11.60 -14.94 20.17
N LYS A 80 11.82 -14.93 21.49
CA LYS A 80 11.08 -15.79 22.44
C LYS A 80 10.04 -15.05 23.26
N MET A 81 10.18 -13.73 23.37
CA MET A 81 9.33 -12.89 24.22
C MET A 81 8.08 -12.38 23.49
N GLY A 82 7.97 -12.57 22.17
CA GLY A 82 6.81 -12.15 21.38
C GLY A 82 6.87 -10.69 20.89
N TYR A 83 7.90 -9.92 21.26
CA TYR A 83 8.04 -8.51 20.86
C TYR A 83 8.09 -8.34 19.34
N GLU A 84 8.70 -9.29 18.63
CA GLU A 84 8.80 -9.27 17.18
C GLU A 84 7.45 -9.53 16.51
N GLN A 85 6.60 -10.37 17.12
CA GLN A 85 5.25 -10.65 16.63
C GLN A 85 4.35 -9.42 16.79
N ASP A 86 4.38 -8.78 17.96
CA ASP A 86 3.66 -7.53 18.22
C ASP A 86 4.12 -6.42 17.27
N PHE A 87 5.43 -6.34 17.03
CA PHE A 87 6.00 -5.39 16.09
C PHE A 87 5.50 -5.63 14.66
N VAL A 88 5.52 -6.88 14.19
CA VAL A 88 5.02 -7.26 12.85
C VAL A 88 3.52 -7.00 12.71
N HIS A 89 2.73 -7.28 13.75
CA HIS A 89 1.30 -6.99 13.75
C HIS A 89 1.05 -5.49 13.59
N TYR A 90 1.75 -4.66 14.37
CA TYR A 90 1.65 -3.20 14.27
C TYR A 90 2.10 -2.66 12.90
N LEU A 91 3.20 -3.19 12.34
CA LEU A 91 3.67 -2.81 11.01
C LEU A 91 2.67 -3.21 9.91
N THR A 92 2.02 -4.36 10.04
CA THR A 92 0.99 -4.81 9.09
C THR A 92 -0.21 -3.87 9.11
N GLN A 93 -0.66 -3.45 10.30
CA GLN A 93 -1.72 -2.46 10.44
C GLN A 93 -1.37 -1.12 9.76
N LEU A 94 -0.13 -0.64 9.93
CA LEU A 94 0.34 0.57 9.26
C LEU A 94 0.34 0.43 7.73
N LEU A 95 0.69 -0.74 7.19
CA LEU A 95 0.64 -0.98 5.74
C LEU A 95 -0.80 -1.05 5.22
N GLU A 96 -1.71 -1.71 5.93
CA GLU A 96 -3.13 -1.77 5.54
C GLU A 96 -3.75 -0.37 5.43
N ASP A 97 -3.38 0.54 6.33
CA ASP A 97 -3.87 1.92 6.30
C ASP A 97 -3.34 2.69 5.08
N VAL A 98 -2.10 2.42 4.67
CA VAL A 98 -1.53 2.97 3.42
C VAL A 98 -2.18 2.35 2.19
N GLU A 99 -2.43 1.04 2.19
CA GLU A 99 -3.10 0.36 1.08
C GLU A 99 -4.53 0.86 0.90
N LYS A 100 -5.27 1.09 1.99
CA LYS A 100 -6.58 1.76 1.95
C LYS A 100 -6.47 3.16 1.36
N ARG A 101 -5.41 3.91 1.72
CA ARG A 101 -5.14 5.24 1.16
C ARG A 101 -4.84 5.18 -0.34
N ILE A 102 -4.00 4.24 -0.78
CA ILE A 102 -3.66 4.00 -2.19
C ILE A 102 -4.92 3.66 -2.98
N ARG A 103 -5.75 2.74 -2.48
CA ARG A 103 -7.02 2.35 -3.12
C ARG A 103 -7.96 3.53 -3.30
N ARG A 104 -8.17 4.32 -2.25
CA ARG A 104 -8.96 5.57 -2.32
C ARG A 104 -8.34 6.58 -3.28
N GLY A 105 -7.02 6.63 -3.36
CA GLY A 105 -6.30 7.48 -4.32
C GLY A 105 -6.57 7.07 -5.77
N HIS A 106 -6.47 5.78 -6.09
CA HIS A 106 -6.79 5.26 -7.41
C HIS A 106 -8.25 5.46 -7.78
N GLU A 107 -9.18 5.23 -6.84
CA GLU A 107 -10.60 5.48 -7.04
C GLU A 107 -10.87 6.95 -7.38
N ARG A 108 -10.26 7.89 -6.66
CA ARG A 108 -10.35 9.34 -6.97
C ARG A 108 -9.78 9.67 -8.34
N LEU A 109 -8.66 9.06 -8.74
CA LEU A 109 -8.12 9.26 -10.08
C LEU A 109 -9.02 8.66 -11.17
N ALA A 110 -9.62 7.50 -10.92
CA ALA A 110 -10.56 6.87 -11.85
C ALA A 110 -11.82 7.73 -12.02
N VAL A 111 -12.38 8.26 -10.93
CA VAL A 111 -13.51 9.20 -10.97
C VAL A 111 -13.12 10.49 -11.70
N ASN A 112 -11.96 11.08 -11.41
CA ASN A 112 -11.52 12.27 -12.14
C ASN A 112 -11.29 11.97 -13.62
N LYS A 113 -10.82 10.78 -13.98
CA LYS A 113 -10.69 10.36 -15.38
C LYS A 113 -12.05 10.20 -16.05
N CYS A 114 -13.07 9.67 -15.38
CA CYS A 114 -14.40 9.55 -15.98
C CYS A 114 -15.15 10.89 -16.04
N VAL A 115 -14.90 11.83 -15.14
CA VAL A 115 -15.50 13.18 -15.19
C VAL A 115 -14.82 14.06 -16.24
N ASN A 116 -13.50 13.93 -16.44
CA ASN A 116 -12.76 14.73 -17.43
C ASN A 116 -12.72 14.10 -18.83
N ASN A 117 -12.99 12.80 -18.99
CA ASN A 117 -13.35 12.24 -20.29
C ASN A 117 -14.88 12.29 -20.44
N PRO A 118 -15.44 13.15 -21.29
CA PRO A 118 -16.86 13.06 -21.61
C PRO A 118 -17.15 11.69 -22.23
N ASP A 119 -18.38 11.21 -22.04
CA ASP A 119 -18.86 9.88 -22.45
C ASP A 119 -18.24 9.35 -23.76
N PRO A 120 -17.90 8.05 -23.84
CA PRO A 120 -17.38 7.44 -25.07
C PRO A 120 -18.33 7.64 -26.27
N ILE A 121 -19.63 7.79 -26.01
CA ILE A 121 -20.66 8.10 -27.01
C ILE A 121 -20.48 9.53 -27.55
N GLY A 122 -20.36 10.53 -26.68
CA GLY A 122 -20.13 11.92 -27.08
C GLY A 122 -18.75 12.14 -27.74
N ALA A 123 -17.74 11.39 -27.33
CA ALA A 123 -16.43 11.39 -27.98
C ALA A 123 -16.47 10.74 -29.39
N SER A 124 -17.25 9.68 -29.56
CA SER A 124 -17.47 9.04 -30.87
C SER A 124 -18.23 9.96 -31.82
N GLU A 125 -19.32 10.58 -31.37
CA GLU A 125 -20.10 11.53 -32.17
C GLU A 125 -19.28 12.76 -32.58
N LYS A 126 -18.44 13.29 -31.68
CA LYS A 126 -17.51 14.37 -32.01
C LYS A 126 -16.49 13.94 -33.07
N LYS A 127 -15.90 12.75 -32.94
CA LYS A 127 -14.97 12.20 -33.95
C LYS A 127 -15.65 12.00 -35.30
N GLU A 128 -16.89 11.50 -35.33
CA GLU A 128 -17.65 11.31 -36.56
C GLU A 128 -18.00 12.65 -37.23
N LYS A 129 -18.41 13.67 -36.45
CA LYS A 129 -18.64 15.03 -36.96
C LYS A 129 -17.35 15.65 -37.54
N ILE A 130 -16.21 15.47 -36.88
CA ILE A 130 -14.90 15.92 -37.39
C ILE A 130 -14.53 15.20 -38.69
N ALA A 131 -14.76 13.88 -38.77
CA ALA A 131 -14.50 13.10 -39.99
C ALA A 131 -15.41 13.55 -41.15
N ALA A 132 -16.71 13.80 -40.89
CA ALA A 132 -17.66 14.30 -41.87
C ALA A 132 -17.28 15.70 -42.39
N LEU A 133 -16.89 16.62 -41.49
CA LEU A 133 -16.40 17.94 -41.88
C LEU A 133 -15.11 17.85 -42.69
N THR A 134 -14.18 16.97 -42.32
CA THR A 134 -12.93 16.74 -43.05
C THR A 134 -13.18 16.24 -44.47
N LYS A 135 -14.12 15.30 -44.65
CA LYS A 135 -14.53 14.83 -45.97
C LYS A 135 -15.11 15.97 -46.81
N ARG A 136 -16.02 16.77 -46.23
CA ARG A 136 -16.65 17.90 -46.91
C ARG A 136 -15.65 19.00 -47.31
N ILE A 137 -14.66 19.26 -46.46
CA ILE A 137 -13.55 20.17 -46.78
C ILE A 137 -12.74 19.65 -47.97
N ASN A 138 -12.41 18.35 -48.00
CA ASN A 138 -11.66 17.76 -49.12
C ASN A 138 -12.44 17.81 -50.43
N ASP A 139 -13.76 17.59 -50.40
CA ASP A 139 -14.61 17.66 -51.59
C ASP A 139 -14.70 19.10 -52.14
N LEU A 140 -14.83 20.10 -51.26
CA LEU A 140 -14.86 21.51 -51.65
C LEU A 140 -13.49 22.02 -52.14
N VAL A 141 -12.39 21.51 -51.60
CA VAL A 141 -11.05 21.83 -52.10
C VAL A 141 -10.86 21.32 -53.53
N LYS A 142 -11.29 20.09 -53.84
CA LYS A 142 -11.26 19.56 -55.21
C LYS A 142 -12.11 20.40 -56.18
N GLN A 143 -13.30 20.81 -55.75
CA GLN A 143 -14.15 21.69 -56.56
C GLN A 143 -13.49 23.06 -56.80
N ALA A 144 -12.79 23.61 -55.80
CA ALA A 144 -12.04 24.85 -55.96
C ALA A 144 -10.85 24.69 -56.93
N GLU A 145 -10.17 23.54 -56.91
CA GLU A 145 -9.09 23.21 -57.85
C GLU A 145 -9.61 23.13 -59.29
N GLU A 146 -10.71 22.41 -59.54
CA GLU A 146 -11.35 22.30 -60.87
C GLU A 146 -11.77 23.66 -61.42
N LEU A 147 -12.50 24.46 -60.63
CA LEU A 147 -12.90 25.83 -61.01
C LEU A 147 -11.71 26.76 -61.25
N GLY A 148 -10.59 26.52 -60.54
CA GLY A 148 -9.32 27.19 -60.77
C GLY A 148 -8.71 26.83 -62.13
N THR A 149 -8.71 25.55 -62.51
CA THR A 149 -8.21 25.10 -63.83
C THR A 149 -9.07 25.59 -64.99
N GLU A 150 -10.38 25.75 -64.79
CA GLU A 150 -11.31 26.32 -65.78
C GLU A 150 -11.19 27.85 -65.92
N GLY A 151 -10.39 28.51 -65.07
CA GLY A 151 -10.18 29.96 -65.09
C GLY A 151 -11.31 30.79 -64.46
N LYS A 152 -12.25 30.16 -63.73
CA LYS A 152 -13.36 30.85 -63.05
C LYS A 152 -12.96 31.31 -61.65
N VAL A 153 -12.08 32.32 -61.60
CA VAL A 153 -11.41 32.78 -60.36
C VAL A 153 -12.41 33.26 -59.28
N ASP A 154 -13.46 34.00 -59.67
CA ASP A 154 -14.45 34.54 -58.71
C ASP A 154 -15.26 33.42 -58.02
N GLN A 155 -15.60 32.36 -58.76
CA GLN A 155 -16.34 31.22 -58.21
C GLN A 155 -15.44 30.37 -57.30
N ALA A 156 -14.18 30.16 -57.69
CA ALA A 156 -13.20 29.45 -56.87
C ALA A 156 -12.95 30.17 -55.52
N GLN A 157 -12.87 31.51 -55.51
CA GLN A 157 -12.76 32.28 -54.27
C GLN A 157 -13.98 32.12 -53.35
N GLY A 158 -15.19 32.01 -53.90
CA GLY A 158 -16.41 31.74 -53.12
C GLY A 158 -16.36 30.37 -52.42
N VAL A 159 -15.94 29.32 -53.14
CA VAL A 159 -15.81 27.96 -52.59
C VAL A 159 -14.70 27.88 -51.53
N LEU A 160 -13.59 28.63 -51.72
CA LEU A 160 -12.51 28.70 -50.74
C LEU A 160 -12.94 29.37 -49.43
N LYS A 161 -13.76 30.43 -49.47
CA LYS A 161 -14.33 31.03 -48.26
C LYS A 161 -15.22 30.05 -47.48
N LEU A 162 -16.00 29.23 -48.17
CA LEU A 162 -16.80 28.16 -47.54
C LEU A 162 -15.90 27.07 -46.93
N CYS A 163 -14.81 26.71 -47.60
CA CYS A 163 -13.78 25.83 -47.03
C CYS A 163 -13.18 26.39 -45.73
N GLU A 164 -12.86 27.68 -45.68
CA GLU A 164 -12.33 28.33 -44.49
C GLU A 164 -13.32 28.34 -43.33
N GLN A 165 -14.61 28.58 -43.59
CA GLN A 165 -15.67 28.50 -42.58
C GLN A 165 -15.80 27.08 -42.00
N LEU A 166 -15.80 26.05 -42.86
CA LEU A 166 -15.86 24.66 -42.40
C LEU A 166 -14.58 24.23 -41.67
N LYS A 167 -13.42 24.74 -42.07
CA LYS A 167 -12.15 24.56 -41.33
C LYS A 167 -12.21 25.22 -39.96
N PHE A 168 -12.84 26.39 -39.85
CA PHE A 168 -13.03 27.07 -38.57
C PHE A 168 -14.01 26.32 -37.65
N GLU A 169 -15.13 25.82 -38.17
CA GLU A 169 -16.04 24.95 -37.42
C GLU A 169 -15.37 23.65 -36.98
N ARG A 170 -14.58 23.02 -37.87
CA ARG A 170 -13.75 21.86 -37.52
C ARG A 170 -12.79 22.20 -36.39
N SER A 171 -12.08 23.31 -36.46
CA SER A 171 -11.14 23.76 -35.44
C SER A 171 -11.81 24.10 -34.11
N GLN A 172 -13.06 24.60 -34.13
CA GLN A 172 -13.85 24.81 -32.91
C GLN A 172 -14.30 23.49 -32.29
N LEU A 173 -14.72 22.51 -33.11
CA LEU A 173 -15.14 21.18 -32.64
C LEU A 173 -13.97 20.32 -32.16
N GLU A 174 -12.82 20.45 -32.82
CA GLU A 174 -11.53 19.90 -32.36
C GLU A 174 -11.00 20.64 -31.12
N GLY A 175 -11.53 21.84 -30.85
CA GLY A 175 -11.39 22.58 -29.59
C GLY A 175 -9.94 22.74 -29.16
N ASP A 176 -9.21 23.68 -29.77
CA ASP A 176 -7.94 24.19 -29.23
C ASP A 176 -7.00 23.08 -28.70
N ALA A 177 -6.87 21.99 -29.46
CA ALA A 177 -5.73 21.08 -29.38
C ALA A 177 -4.48 21.80 -29.92
N ARG A 178 -4.16 22.98 -29.38
CA ARG A 178 -2.82 23.53 -29.55
C ARG A 178 -1.87 22.53 -28.90
N PRO A 179 -0.81 22.09 -29.58
CA PRO A 179 0.22 21.21 -29.01
C PRO A 179 1.09 21.97 -27.98
N GLY A 180 0.47 22.51 -26.92
CA GLY A 180 1.15 23.30 -25.89
C GLY A 180 0.31 23.85 -24.72
N MET A 181 -1.03 23.77 -24.71
CA MET A 181 -1.84 24.48 -23.68
C MET A 181 -2.73 23.64 -22.75
N THR A 182 -2.72 22.31 -22.84
CA THR A 182 -3.40 21.44 -21.86
C THR A 182 -2.74 20.07 -21.79
N GLN A 183 -1.44 20.03 -21.53
CA GLN A 183 -0.88 18.80 -20.93
C GLN A 183 -1.32 18.79 -19.46
N THR A 184 -2.56 18.39 -19.22
CA THR A 184 -3.00 17.96 -17.89
C THR A 184 -2.14 16.76 -17.53
N LYS A 185 -0.99 17.04 -16.93
CA LYS A 185 0.00 16.04 -16.52
C LYS A 185 -0.74 14.94 -15.77
N GLU A 186 -0.71 13.73 -16.33
CA GLU A 186 -1.44 12.61 -15.75
C GLU A 186 -0.91 12.35 -14.34
N LEU A 187 -1.79 12.55 -13.36
CA LEU A 187 -1.53 12.19 -11.98
C LEU A 187 -1.62 10.68 -11.83
N GLU A 188 -0.66 10.13 -11.11
CA GLU A 188 -0.63 8.76 -10.63
C GLU A 188 -0.44 8.73 -9.11
N VAL A 189 -0.81 7.62 -8.49
CA VAL A 189 -0.60 7.39 -7.05
C VAL A 189 0.64 6.55 -6.88
N CYS A 190 1.54 6.96 -6.00
CA CYS A 190 2.68 6.13 -5.61
C CYS A 190 2.21 4.89 -4.83
N GLU A 191 2.61 3.70 -5.26
CA GLU A 191 2.25 2.42 -4.64
C GLU A 191 2.90 2.18 -3.27
N ILE A 192 3.88 3.00 -2.87
CA ILE A 192 4.60 2.85 -1.60
C ILE A 192 4.03 3.76 -0.52
N CYS A 193 3.86 5.06 -0.81
CA CYS A 193 3.41 6.04 0.18
C CYS A 193 1.99 6.59 -0.06
N GLY A 194 1.35 6.25 -1.18
CA GLY A 194 0.00 6.68 -1.52
C GLY A 194 -0.15 8.18 -1.83
N ALA A 195 0.95 8.87 -2.11
CA ALA A 195 0.93 10.28 -2.53
C ALA A 195 0.75 10.39 -4.04
N PHE A 196 0.11 11.47 -4.49
CA PHE A 196 -0.05 11.76 -5.91
C PHE A 196 1.25 12.31 -6.48
N ARG A 197 1.69 11.77 -7.61
CA ARG A 197 2.82 12.27 -8.41
C ARG A 197 2.41 12.31 -9.88
N ILE A 198 3.19 13.00 -10.71
CA ILE A 198 2.97 13.04 -12.15
C ILE A 198 3.77 11.88 -12.78
N LYS A 199 3.19 11.17 -13.75
CA LYS A 199 3.85 10.04 -14.44
C LYS A 199 5.15 10.42 -15.14
N ASP A 200 5.10 11.48 -15.93
CA ASP A 200 6.23 11.94 -16.77
C ASP A 200 6.83 13.24 -16.21
N ASP A 201 7.20 13.22 -14.94
CA ASP A 201 7.84 14.38 -14.32
C ASP A 201 9.36 14.39 -14.49
N ALA A 202 9.96 15.55 -14.23
CA ALA A 202 11.41 15.68 -14.22
C ALA A 202 12.03 14.73 -13.19
N PRO A 203 13.17 14.06 -13.51
CA PRO A 203 13.77 13.04 -12.65
C PRO A 203 14.12 13.58 -11.26
N GLN A 204 14.51 14.85 -11.15
CA GLN A 204 14.79 15.51 -9.89
C GLN A 204 13.59 15.52 -8.92
N ARG A 205 12.36 15.68 -9.41
CA ARG A 205 11.16 15.66 -8.56
C ARG A 205 10.78 14.24 -8.16
N VAL A 206 10.99 13.27 -9.06
CA VAL A 206 10.81 11.86 -8.73
C VAL A 206 11.79 11.46 -7.63
N GLU A 207 13.04 11.89 -7.71
CA GLU A 207 14.05 11.64 -6.68
C GLU A 207 13.71 12.29 -5.33
N GLU A 208 13.24 13.55 -5.33
CA GLU A 208 12.75 14.22 -4.11
C GLU A 208 11.62 13.41 -3.44
N HIS A 209 10.72 12.85 -4.24
CA HIS A 209 9.66 11.98 -3.74
C HIS A 209 10.21 10.66 -3.16
N LEU A 210 11.11 9.99 -3.88
CA LEU A 210 11.70 8.71 -3.47
C LEU A 210 12.59 8.83 -2.22
N SER A 211 13.33 9.94 -2.10
CA SER A 211 14.15 10.29 -0.94
C SER A 211 13.34 10.88 0.22
N GLY A 212 12.03 11.09 0.02
CA GLY A 212 11.14 11.57 1.06
C GLY A 212 11.03 10.57 2.22
N LYS A 213 10.99 11.09 3.45
CA LYS A 213 10.88 10.29 4.69
C LYS A 213 9.71 9.30 4.67
N MET A 214 8.58 9.72 4.10
CA MET A 214 7.39 8.88 3.96
C MET A 214 7.64 7.67 3.05
N HIS A 215 8.31 7.90 1.92
CA HIS A 215 8.58 6.85 0.94
C HIS A 215 9.59 5.85 1.50
N LEU A 216 10.71 6.36 2.02
CA LEU A 216 11.75 5.54 2.66
C LEU A 216 11.22 4.79 3.89
N GLY A 217 10.33 5.42 4.67
CA GLY A 217 9.72 4.81 5.84
C GLY A 217 8.89 3.57 5.49
N TYR A 218 7.93 3.71 4.56
CA TYR A 218 7.13 2.56 4.14
C TYR A 218 7.93 1.52 3.34
N ALA A 219 8.93 1.93 2.56
CA ALA A 219 9.85 1.00 1.92
C ALA A 219 10.58 0.12 2.97
N LYS A 220 11.14 0.75 4.01
CA LYS A 220 11.80 0.04 5.11
C LYS A 220 10.86 -0.92 5.85
N ILE A 221 9.60 -0.53 6.05
CA ILE A 221 8.57 -1.40 6.66
C ILE A 221 8.27 -2.62 5.77
N ARG A 222 8.09 -2.41 4.47
CA ARG A 222 7.85 -3.50 3.50
C ARG A 222 9.03 -4.47 3.43
N ASP A 223 10.25 -3.95 3.41
CA ASP A 223 11.47 -4.77 3.40
C ASP A 223 11.60 -5.59 4.68
N TYR A 224 11.31 -4.99 5.84
CA TYR A 224 11.33 -5.70 7.12
C TYR A 224 10.29 -6.83 7.16
N LEU A 225 9.05 -6.57 6.74
CA LEU A 225 8.00 -7.60 6.69
C LEU A 225 8.33 -8.72 5.71
N ARG A 226 8.94 -8.40 4.56
CA ARG A 226 9.44 -9.40 3.61
C ARG A 226 10.47 -10.31 4.28
N GLN A 227 11.52 -9.73 4.88
CA GLN A 227 12.57 -10.48 5.57
C GLN A 227 12.01 -11.32 6.72
N TYR A 228 11.09 -10.78 7.51
CA TYR A 228 10.44 -11.52 8.60
C TYR A 228 9.64 -12.71 8.07
N SER A 229 8.89 -12.52 6.98
CA SER A 229 8.09 -13.58 6.35
C SER A 229 8.96 -14.70 5.75
N GLU A 230 10.12 -14.37 5.17
CA GLU A 230 11.07 -15.34 4.61
C GLU A 230 11.71 -16.20 5.71
N GLN A 231 12.06 -15.60 6.85
CA GLN A 231 12.62 -16.32 8.00
C GLN A 231 11.60 -17.27 8.64
N HIS A 232 10.33 -16.87 8.72
CA HIS A 232 9.27 -17.68 9.32
C HIS A 232 8.64 -18.70 8.37
N SER A 233 8.58 -18.42 7.06
CA SER A 233 8.11 -19.38 6.05
C SER A 233 9.09 -20.55 5.86
N ASN A 234 10.40 -20.29 5.91
CA ASN A 234 11.42 -21.35 5.91
C ASN A 234 11.35 -22.25 7.15
N SER A 235 10.88 -21.72 8.29
CA SER A 235 10.67 -22.49 9.51
C SER A 235 9.43 -23.38 9.42
N SER A 236 8.35 -22.91 8.77
CA SER A 236 7.14 -23.70 8.49
C SER A 236 7.38 -24.82 7.45
N SER A 237 8.20 -24.55 6.42
CA SER A 237 8.58 -25.52 5.38
C SER A 237 9.30 -26.78 5.94
N ARG A 238 10.03 -26.65 7.06
CA ARG A 238 10.70 -27.79 7.73
C ARG A 238 9.73 -28.73 8.44
N TYR A 239 8.55 -28.27 8.87
CA TYR A 239 7.55 -29.09 9.56
C TYR A 239 6.46 -29.65 8.62
N GLY A 240 6.25 -29.03 7.45
CA GLY A 240 5.25 -29.45 6.47
C GLY A 240 5.61 -30.65 5.58
N ARG A 241 6.83 -31.19 5.68
CA ARG A 241 7.29 -32.32 4.83
C ARG A 241 7.13 -33.72 5.45
N ARG A 242 6.53 -33.83 6.65
CA ARG A 242 6.31 -35.13 7.34
C ARG A 242 4.88 -35.67 7.25
N ASP A 243 3.92 -34.91 6.72
CA ASP A 243 2.50 -35.32 6.70
C ASP A 243 1.93 -35.50 5.28
N LYS A 244 2.72 -36.12 4.40
CA LYS A 244 2.24 -36.73 3.15
C LYS A 244 2.60 -38.21 3.08
N ARG A 245 2.49 -38.95 4.18
CA ARG A 245 2.28 -40.40 4.08
C ARG A 245 0.78 -40.61 3.89
N SER A 246 0.39 -40.93 2.67
CA SER A 246 -0.95 -41.41 2.32
C SER A 246 -1.50 -42.38 3.37
N PRO A 247 -2.82 -42.37 3.66
CA PRO A 247 -3.47 -43.44 4.40
C PRO A 247 -3.45 -44.70 3.51
N VAL A 248 -2.37 -45.47 3.58
CA VAL A 248 -2.32 -46.80 2.98
C VAL A 248 -3.01 -47.75 3.96
N ASP A 249 -4.24 -48.09 3.59
CA ASP A 249 -4.84 -49.41 3.72
C ASP A 249 -4.68 -50.10 5.09
N ARG A 250 -5.55 -49.73 6.04
CA ARG A 250 -5.88 -50.61 7.17
C ARG A 250 -6.99 -51.55 6.73
N SER A 251 -6.60 -52.69 6.17
CA SER A 251 -7.49 -53.83 6.04
C SER A 251 -8.07 -54.22 7.42
N PRO A 252 -9.36 -54.57 7.52
CA PRO A 252 -9.98 -54.96 8.77
C PRO A 252 -9.54 -56.38 9.14
N VAL A 253 -8.64 -56.51 10.11
CA VAL A 253 -8.32 -57.80 10.71
C VAL A 253 -9.50 -58.22 11.58
N THR A 254 -10.27 -59.17 11.06
CA THR A 254 -11.23 -59.97 11.81
C THR A 254 -10.51 -60.63 13.00
N ARG A 255 -10.88 -60.23 14.21
CA ARG A 255 -10.60 -61.02 15.41
C ARG A 255 -11.93 -61.48 15.99
N ASP A 256 -12.28 -62.69 15.57
CA ASP A 256 -13.10 -63.62 16.33
C ASP A 256 -12.77 -63.50 17.82
N ARG A 257 -13.76 -63.08 18.60
CA ARG A 257 -13.81 -63.43 20.02
C ARG A 257 -15.25 -63.65 20.43
N ASP A 258 -15.62 -64.92 20.32
CA ASP A 258 -16.68 -65.56 21.07
C ASP A 258 -16.92 -64.90 22.43
N ARG A 259 -18.16 -64.47 22.66
CA ARG A 259 -18.82 -64.59 23.97
C ARG A 259 -20.32 -64.76 23.78
N ARG A 260 -20.68 -66.03 23.59
CA ARG A 260 -22.00 -66.56 23.88
C ARG A 260 -22.42 -66.17 25.31
N ARG A 261 -23.54 -65.45 25.47
CA ARG A 261 -24.50 -65.73 26.55
C ARG A 261 -25.90 -65.22 26.17
N SER A 262 -26.65 -66.14 25.58
CA SER A 262 -28.09 -66.05 25.36
C SER A 262 -28.87 -66.19 26.67
N ARG A 263 -30.14 -65.76 26.60
CA ARG A 263 -31.29 -65.90 27.53
C ARG A 263 -31.43 -64.72 28.50
N GLY A 264 -32.47 -63.89 28.47
CA GLY A 264 -33.80 -64.01 27.89
C GLY A 264 -34.86 -64.13 28.99
N ARG A 265 -35.97 -63.41 28.79
CA ARG A 265 -37.25 -63.33 29.53
C ARG A 265 -37.44 -62.18 30.53
N SER A 266 -38.10 -61.13 30.02
CA SER A 266 -39.42 -60.63 30.45
C SER A 266 -39.94 -61.01 31.83
N VAL A 267 -40.49 -60.02 32.56
CA VAL A 267 -41.90 -59.94 32.97
C VAL A 267 -42.17 -58.55 33.58
N ASP A 268 -43.27 -57.96 33.13
CA ASP A 268 -43.93 -56.74 33.61
C ASP A 268 -44.24 -56.71 35.11
N ARG A 269 -44.32 -55.49 35.69
CA ARG A 269 -45.51 -54.97 36.40
C ARG A 269 -45.30 -53.58 36.99
N ASN A 270 -45.88 -52.60 36.31
CA ASN A 270 -46.87 -51.63 36.79
C ASN A 270 -47.04 -51.47 38.32
N CYS A 271 -46.91 -50.24 38.85
CA CYS A 271 -47.88 -49.52 39.71
C CYS A 271 -47.20 -48.29 40.41
N ILE A 272 -47.63 -47.04 40.14
CA ILE A 272 -48.71 -46.25 40.78
C ILE A 272 -48.21 -45.32 41.91
N THR A 273 -48.38 -44.02 41.65
CA THR A 273 -48.70 -42.87 42.54
C THR A 273 -47.70 -42.29 43.55
N VAL A 274 -47.46 -40.99 43.32
CA VAL A 274 -47.31 -39.82 44.23
C VAL A 274 -48.23 -39.92 45.46
N PRO A 275 -47.80 -39.59 46.70
CA PRO A 275 -47.90 -38.22 47.27
C PRO A 275 -46.74 -37.89 48.25
N ARG A 276 -46.53 -36.68 48.78
CA ARG A 276 -47.32 -35.47 48.97
C ARG A 276 -46.37 -34.28 49.13
#